data_AF-M6I3D3-F1
#
_entry.id   AF-M6I3D3-F1
#
_cell.length_a   1.000
_cell.length_b   1.000
_cell.length_c   1.000
_cell.angle_alpha   90.00
_cell.angle_beta   90.00
_cell.angle_gamma   90.00
#
_symmetry.space_group_name_H-M   'P 1'
#
loop_
_entity.id
_entity.type
_entity.pdbx_description
1 polymer ?
#
loop_
_entity_poly.entity_id
_entity_poly.type
_entity_poly.pdbx_seq_one_letter_code
_entity_poly.pdbx_strand_id
1 'polypeptide(L)'
;MIKITLEKIASYKNQVVIESEEKINLIYGLNGTGKSTFSNFLIKPNDPQYKHCSIQGLDTTSELLVYNTTFVEETFYQSEEISGIFTLSKINKDSIKRINEINNHLKTMNSEKLLITEKLSKNQDNINILSDDIREKVWKIKTDFTGGDRVFEYCFESLKKKDNLLNHLELIQKSTLKPTRSIEVLRNEIEAINGSKAKSYEFIPEQNINVNLIETDFIFQKTIIGNKNSSVSNLIESLGNSDWVKKGLNYLPADKSSYPIECPFCQEKSITENLIKSIQEFFDKNFQTDLESIALLKKEYDNKTEQIIPWTLYKDNLFVKEKESELLLIYNELVQVIDKNKAKIAEKVNSPGNPIELDKSLSIINNFNSIVKIINEQVVIHNEKIAKLSESLSKLKEEFWNLMRWEYDQTLDHYSSQKKNIMMKKMN
;
A
#
# COMPACT_ATOMS: atom_id res chain seq x y z
N MET A 1 44.58 -13.41 -88.27
CA MET A 1 45.59 -14.31 -87.69
C MET A 1 45.82 -13.89 -86.25
N ILE A 2 45.65 -14.81 -85.30
CA ILE A 2 45.90 -14.55 -83.88
C ILE A 2 47.33 -15.00 -83.55
N LYS A 3 48.07 -14.16 -82.83
CA LYS A 3 49.43 -14.42 -82.37
C LYS A 3 49.51 -14.29 -80.86
N ILE A 4 49.88 -15.38 -80.19
CA ILE A 4 49.99 -15.49 -78.74
C ILE A 4 51.45 -15.70 -78.39
N THR A 5 51.99 -14.81 -77.57
CA THR A 5 53.37 -14.85 -77.10
C THR A 5 53.39 -15.16 -75.61
N LEU A 6 54.12 -16.20 -75.20
CA LEU A 6 54.38 -16.52 -73.80
C LEU A 6 55.87 -16.48 -73.50
N GLU A 7 56.23 -15.82 -72.41
CA GLU A 7 57.61 -15.73 -71.96
C GLU A 7 57.66 -15.63 -70.43
N LYS A 8 58.70 -16.23 -69.83
CA LYS A 8 59.02 -16.14 -68.40
C LYS A 8 57.86 -16.54 -67.47
N ILE A 9 57.12 -17.58 -67.85
CA ILE A 9 56.01 -18.10 -67.04
C ILE A 9 55.96 -19.63 -67.01
N ALA A 10 55.98 -20.21 -65.81
CA ALA A 10 55.96 -21.66 -65.56
C ALA A 10 56.93 -22.44 -66.48
N SER A 11 56.41 -23.28 -67.38
CA SER A 11 57.21 -24.07 -68.32
C SER A 11 57.74 -23.27 -69.52
N TYR A 12 57.23 -22.07 -69.78
CA TYR A 12 57.65 -21.16 -70.86
C TYR A 12 58.81 -20.27 -70.40
N LYS A 13 59.98 -20.88 -70.16
CA LYS A 13 61.18 -20.15 -69.69
C LYS A 13 61.72 -19.15 -70.71
N ASN A 14 61.70 -19.54 -71.98
CA ASN A 14 62.07 -18.71 -73.13
C ASN A 14 60.82 -18.27 -73.88
N GLN A 15 60.96 -17.26 -74.75
CA GLN A 15 59.86 -16.77 -75.57
C GLN A 15 59.36 -17.86 -76.51
N VAL A 16 58.06 -18.14 -76.44
CA VAL A 16 57.34 -19.05 -77.33
C VAL A 16 56.22 -18.26 -78.00
N VAL A 17 56.16 -18.36 -79.33
CA VAL A 17 55.12 -17.73 -80.14
C VAL A 17 54.25 -18.82 -80.75
N ILE A 18 52.94 -18.71 -80.54
CA ILE A 18 51.92 -19.60 -81.08
C ILE A 18 51.01 -18.76 -81.98
N GLU A 19 50.91 -19.16 -83.24
CA GLU A 19 50.16 -18.46 -84.26
C GLU A 19 49.09 -19.38 -84.84
N SER A 20 47.89 -18.86 -85.05
CA SER A 20 46.79 -19.60 -85.68
C SER A 20 45.87 -18.69 -86.47
N GLU A 21 45.36 -19.19 -87.59
CA GLU A 21 44.31 -18.57 -88.41
C GLU A 21 42.94 -19.23 -88.21
N GLU A 22 42.89 -20.36 -87.52
CA GLU A 22 41.68 -21.14 -87.28
C GLU A 22 40.82 -20.54 -86.17
N LYS A 23 39.49 -20.60 -86.35
CA LYS A 23 38.52 -20.13 -85.33
C LYS A 23 38.43 -21.07 -84.13
N ILE A 24 38.70 -22.36 -84.32
CA ILE A 24 38.65 -23.39 -83.28
C ILE A 24 40.03 -24.03 -83.18
N ASN A 25 40.62 -23.99 -81.99
CA ASN A 25 41.96 -24.51 -81.75
C ASN A 25 41.92 -25.54 -80.62
N LEU A 26 42.45 -26.73 -80.88
CA LEU A 26 42.60 -27.79 -79.89
C LEU A 26 44.08 -27.96 -79.52
N ILE A 27 44.42 -27.66 -78.26
CA ILE A 27 45.81 -27.75 -77.76
C ILE A 27 45.91 -28.94 -76.82
N TYR A 28 46.71 -29.94 -77.20
CA TYR A 28 46.91 -31.18 -76.46
C TYR A 28 48.40 -31.50 -76.31
N GLY A 29 48.73 -32.44 -75.42
CA GLY A 29 50.11 -32.81 -75.11
C GLY A 29 50.21 -33.51 -73.75
N LEU A 30 51.38 -34.05 -73.43
CA LEU A 30 51.61 -34.80 -72.18
C LEU A 30 51.41 -33.95 -70.91
N ASN A 31 51.18 -34.59 -69.77
CA ASN A 31 51.05 -33.89 -68.49
C ASN A 31 52.34 -33.11 -68.17
N GLY A 32 52.21 -31.87 -67.69
CA GLY A 32 53.34 -31.00 -67.37
C GLY A 32 53.88 -30.13 -68.52
N THR A 33 53.34 -30.24 -69.74
CA THR A 33 53.84 -29.46 -70.90
C THR A 33 53.43 -27.98 -70.92
N GLY A 34 52.73 -27.48 -69.90
CA GLY A 34 52.35 -26.05 -69.82
C GLY A 34 50.99 -25.66 -70.43
N LYS A 35 50.18 -26.62 -70.90
CA LYS A 35 48.84 -26.36 -71.48
C LYS A 35 47.92 -25.54 -70.57
N SER A 36 47.92 -25.81 -69.27
CA SER A 36 47.11 -25.07 -68.30
C SER A 36 47.58 -23.63 -68.16
N THR A 37 48.89 -23.39 -68.17
CA THR A 37 49.47 -22.04 -68.16
C THR A 37 49.07 -21.24 -69.40
N PHE A 38 49.15 -21.87 -70.58
CA PHE A 38 48.69 -21.27 -71.83
C PHE A 38 47.20 -20.89 -71.77
N SER A 39 46.34 -21.85 -71.44
CA SER A 39 44.89 -21.60 -71.44
C SER A 39 44.47 -20.61 -70.35
N ASN A 40 45.14 -20.59 -69.19
CA ASN A 40 44.85 -19.63 -68.13
C ASN A 40 45.25 -18.19 -68.50
N PHE A 41 46.35 -18.01 -69.26
CA PHE A 41 46.69 -16.70 -69.82
C PHE A 41 45.54 -16.15 -70.67
N LEU A 42 44.92 -16.99 -71.50
CA LEU A 42 43.82 -16.57 -72.36
C LEU A 42 42.56 -16.15 -71.59
N ILE A 43 42.32 -16.70 -70.39
CA ILE A 43 41.18 -16.32 -69.53
C ILE A 43 41.48 -15.04 -68.75
N LYS A 44 42.73 -14.88 -68.27
CA LYS A 44 43.15 -13.77 -67.40
C LYS A 44 44.41 -13.08 -67.97
N PRO A 45 44.33 -12.48 -69.17
CA PRO A 45 45.52 -11.94 -69.85
C PRO A 45 46.20 -10.81 -69.08
N ASN A 46 45.44 -10.10 -68.23
CA ASN A 46 45.91 -8.97 -67.43
C ASN A 46 46.44 -9.37 -66.04
N ASP A 47 46.48 -10.66 -65.70
CA ASP A 47 47.04 -11.10 -64.42
C ASP A 47 48.55 -10.81 -64.38
N PRO A 48 49.09 -10.16 -63.32
CA PRO A 48 50.49 -9.73 -63.23
C PRO A 48 51.53 -10.82 -63.53
N GLN A 49 51.19 -12.10 -63.32
CA GLN A 49 52.08 -13.20 -63.65
C GLN A 49 52.37 -13.30 -65.16
N TYR A 50 51.44 -12.86 -66.01
CA TYR A 50 51.57 -12.88 -67.47
C TYR A 50 52.11 -11.57 -68.05
N LYS A 51 52.73 -10.69 -67.25
CA LYS A 51 53.26 -9.39 -67.71
C LYS A 51 54.24 -9.45 -68.89
N HIS A 52 54.84 -10.62 -69.14
CA HIS A 52 55.76 -10.87 -70.26
C HIS A 52 55.09 -11.61 -71.43
N CYS A 53 53.79 -11.85 -71.35
CA CYS A 53 52.99 -12.50 -72.39
C CYS A 53 52.14 -11.46 -73.13
N SER A 54 51.79 -11.73 -74.38
CA SER A 54 50.92 -10.83 -75.16
C SER A 54 50.05 -11.58 -76.16
N ILE A 55 48.94 -10.97 -76.53
CA ILE A 55 48.02 -11.47 -77.56
C ILE A 55 47.82 -10.38 -78.60
N GLN A 56 47.98 -10.72 -79.87
CA GLN A 56 47.81 -9.83 -81.01
C GLN A 56 46.81 -10.45 -82.00
N GLY A 57 46.07 -9.59 -82.72
CA GLY A 57 45.12 -10.03 -83.75
C GLY A 57 43.70 -10.35 -83.24
N LEU A 58 43.36 -9.93 -82.02
CA LEU A 58 41.98 -9.91 -81.50
C LEU A 58 41.45 -8.48 -81.50
N ASP A 59 40.32 -8.24 -82.16
CA ASP A 59 39.63 -6.95 -82.11
C ASP A 59 38.88 -6.77 -80.78
N THR A 60 38.62 -5.53 -80.37
CA THR A 60 37.94 -5.19 -79.10
C THR A 60 36.51 -5.72 -78.99
N THR A 61 35.92 -6.23 -80.07
CA THR A 61 34.59 -6.83 -80.13
C THR A 61 34.61 -8.37 -80.20
N SER A 62 35.79 -8.99 -80.31
CA SER A 62 35.91 -10.44 -80.44
C SER A 62 35.87 -11.13 -79.07
N GLU A 63 34.97 -12.10 -78.90
CA GLU A 63 34.88 -12.90 -77.68
C GLU A 63 35.79 -14.13 -77.77
N LEU A 64 36.76 -14.24 -76.85
CA LEU A 64 37.65 -15.40 -76.74
C LEU A 64 37.08 -16.39 -75.71
N LEU A 65 36.58 -17.54 -76.19
CA LEU A 65 36.08 -18.61 -75.32
C LEU A 65 37.15 -19.67 -75.10
N VAL A 66 37.53 -19.88 -73.84
CA VAL A 66 38.56 -20.85 -73.46
C VAL A 66 37.94 -21.93 -72.59
N TYR A 67 37.83 -23.14 -73.14
CA TYR A 67 37.40 -24.30 -72.39
C TYR A 67 38.61 -25.01 -71.77
N ASN A 68 38.81 -24.84 -70.47
CA ASN A 68 39.85 -25.53 -69.71
C ASN A 68 39.34 -25.90 -68.31
N THR A 69 40.20 -26.54 -67.51
CA THR A 69 39.88 -26.94 -66.13
C THR A 69 39.39 -25.75 -65.29
N THR A 70 40.03 -24.59 -65.40
CA THR A 70 39.64 -23.36 -64.68
C THR A 70 38.22 -22.93 -65.03
N PHE A 71 37.84 -22.95 -66.32
CA PHE A 71 36.47 -22.65 -66.73
C PHE A 71 35.46 -23.63 -66.12
N VAL A 72 35.79 -24.92 -66.10
CA VAL A 72 34.92 -25.96 -65.51
C VAL A 72 34.77 -25.74 -64.00
N GLU A 73 35.86 -25.51 -63.26
CA GLU A 73 35.87 -25.26 -61.81
C GLU A 73 35.14 -23.96 -61.42
N GLU A 74 35.21 -22.93 -62.29
CA GLU A 74 34.55 -21.65 -62.06
C GLU A 74 33.05 -21.69 -62.41
N THR A 75 32.63 -22.53 -63.35
CA THR A 75 31.25 -22.55 -63.89
C THR A 75 30.38 -23.64 -63.28
N PHE A 76 30.96 -24.80 -62.97
CA PHE A 76 30.28 -25.93 -62.37
C PHE A 76 30.65 -26.00 -60.90
N TYR A 77 29.67 -25.75 -60.03
CA TYR A 77 29.82 -25.92 -58.59
C TYR A 77 29.05 -27.15 -58.12
N GLN A 78 29.74 -28.00 -57.38
CA GLN A 78 29.16 -29.09 -56.62
C GLN A 78 29.01 -28.60 -55.17
N SER A 79 27.79 -28.62 -54.63
CA SER A 79 27.59 -28.35 -53.21
C SER A 79 28.19 -29.48 -52.39
N GLU A 80 28.88 -29.16 -51.30
CA GLU A 80 29.47 -30.16 -50.39
C GLU A 80 28.40 -31.02 -49.70
N GLU A 81 27.16 -30.53 -49.61
CA GLU A 81 26.06 -31.19 -48.91
C GLU A 81 25.34 -32.26 -49.76
N ILE A 82 25.36 -32.17 -51.10
CA ILE A 82 24.65 -33.11 -51.98
C ILE A 82 25.56 -33.54 -53.13
N SER A 83 26.09 -34.76 -53.01
CA SER A 83 26.91 -35.36 -54.06
C SER A 83 26.06 -35.63 -55.32
N GLY A 84 26.53 -35.16 -56.49
CA GLY A 84 25.90 -35.44 -57.79
C GLY A 84 25.01 -34.34 -58.37
N ILE A 85 24.78 -33.22 -57.67
CA ILE A 85 24.03 -32.06 -58.23
C ILE A 85 25.03 -30.98 -58.68
N PHE A 86 25.02 -30.68 -59.98
CA PHE A 86 25.83 -29.61 -60.58
C PHE A 86 24.96 -28.39 -60.84
N THR A 87 25.30 -27.26 -60.22
CA THR A 87 24.60 -25.99 -60.45
C THR A 87 25.39 -25.14 -61.43
N LEU A 88 24.71 -24.62 -62.46
CA LEU A 88 25.27 -23.68 -63.43
C LEU A 88 25.13 -22.24 -62.93
N SER A 89 26.22 -21.45 -63.04
CA SER A 89 26.38 -20.00 -62.78
C SER A 89 27.19 -19.61 -61.53
N LYS A 90 28.16 -18.70 -61.75
CA LYS A 90 29.01 -18.09 -60.70
C LYS A 90 28.21 -17.38 -59.59
N ILE A 91 27.09 -16.74 -59.95
CA ILE A 91 26.27 -15.94 -59.02
C ILE A 91 25.71 -16.82 -57.90
N ASN A 92 25.32 -18.06 -58.20
CA ASN A 92 24.78 -18.97 -57.19
C ASN A 92 25.84 -19.46 -56.19
N LYS A 93 27.11 -19.56 -56.60
CA LYS A 93 28.21 -20.05 -55.75
C LYS A 93 28.52 -19.09 -54.60
N ASP A 94 28.63 -17.80 -54.87
CA ASP A 94 28.97 -16.81 -53.84
C ASP A 94 27.82 -16.57 -52.86
N SER A 95 26.57 -16.58 -53.35
CA SER A 95 25.39 -16.50 -52.48
C SER A 95 25.26 -17.71 -51.54
N ILE A 96 25.49 -18.93 -52.03
CA ILE A 96 25.46 -20.15 -51.20
C ILE A 96 26.58 -20.13 -50.16
N LYS A 97 27.79 -19.72 -50.53
CA LYS A 97 28.90 -19.56 -49.56
C LYS A 97 28.54 -18.59 -48.45
N ARG A 98 27.97 -17.43 -48.78
CA ARG A 98 27.56 -16.43 -47.79
C ARG A 98 26.44 -16.92 -46.88
N ILE A 99 25.49 -17.68 -47.41
CA ILE A 99 24.44 -18.34 -46.61
C ILE A 99 25.06 -19.34 -45.63
N ASN A 100 26.01 -20.16 -46.08
CA ASN A 100 26.70 -21.13 -45.23
C ASN A 100 27.54 -20.46 -44.14
N GLU A 101 28.25 -19.38 -44.47
CA GLU A 101 28.97 -18.56 -43.48
C GLU A 101 28.02 -17.99 -42.42
N ILE A 102 26.91 -17.36 -42.84
CA ILE A 102 25.92 -16.81 -41.91
C ILE A 102 25.31 -17.92 -41.04
N ASN A 103 24.98 -19.08 -41.61
CA ASN A 103 24.45 -20.21 -40.86
C ASN A 103 25.47 -20.77 -39.85
N ASN A 104 26.76 -20.81 -40.19
CA ASN A 104 27.81 -21.21 -39.27
C ASN A 104 28.00 -20.18 -38.15
N HIS A 105 27.93 -18.88 -38.45
CA HIS A 105 27.90 -17.82 -37.43
C HIS A 105 26.68 -17.94 -36.52
N LEU A 106 25.48 -18.19 -37.06
CA LEU A 106 24.26 -18.40 -36.28
C LEU A 106 24.35 -19.64 -35.39
N LYS A 107 24.90 -20.76 -35.89
CA LYS A 107 25.16 -21.97 -35.08
C LYS A 107 26.10 -21.66 -33.92
N THR A 108 27.18 -20.92 -34.19
CA THR A 108 28.17 -20.51 -33.17
C THR A 108 27.51 -19.63 -32.11
N MET A 109 26.82 -18.56 -32.51
CA MET A 109 26.10 -17.66 -31.60
C MET A 109 25.04 -18.38 -30.77
N ASN A 110 24.30 -19.33 -31.36
CA ASN A 110 23.31 -20.12 -30.62
C ASN A 110 23.98 -21.04 -29.59
N SER A 111 25.14 -21.63 -29.92
CA SER A 111 25.91 -22.43 -28.94
C SER A 111 26.45 -21.58 -27.80
N GLU A 112 26.95 -20.37 -28.07
CA GLU A 112 27.39 -19.42 -27.05
C GLU A 112 26.23 -18.96 -26.16
N LYS A 113 25.07 -18.66 -26.76
CA LYS A 113 23.85 -18.31 -26.02
C LYS A 113 23.43 -19.45 -25.09
N LEU A 114 23.47 -20.70 -25.54
CA LEU A 114 23.15 -21.86 -24.73
C LEU A 114 24.09 -21.96 -23.52
N LEU A 115 25.40 -21.86 -23.75
CA LEU A 115 26.42 -21.89 -22.68
C LEU A 115 26.24 -20.75 -21.67
N ILE A 116 25.93 -19.53 -22.13
CA ILE A 116 25.66 -18.39 -21.25
C ILE A 116 24.38 -18.66 -20.43
N THR A 117 23.32 -19.18 -21.05
CA THR A 117 22.05 -19.47 -20.38
C THR A 117 22.23 -20.54 -19.30
N GLU A 118 22.99 -21.60 -19.58
CA GLU A 118 23.34 -22.65 -18.60
C GLU A 118 24.16 -22.08 -17.43
N LYS A 119 25.16 -21.22 -17.70
CA LYS A 119 25.94 -20.54 -16.65
C LYS A 119 25.05 -19.64 -15.79
N LEU A 120 24.12 -18.89 -16.38
CA LEU A 120 23.18 -18.03 -15.67
C LEU A 120 22.25 -18.85 -14.77
N SER A 121 21.71 -19.97 -15.26
CA SER A 121 20.90 -20.90 -14.47
C SER A 121 21.68 -21.44 -13.27
N LYS A 122 22.89 -21.96 -13.51
CA LYS A 122 23.74 -22.51 -12.45
C LYS A 122 24.11 -21.47 -11.39
N ASN A 123 24.40 -20.23 -11.80
CA ASN A 123 24.66 -19.14 -10.87
C ASN A 123 23.42 -18.77 -10.05
N GLN A 124 22.22 -18.82 -10.64
CA GLN A 124 20.97 -18.60 -9.92
C GLN A 124 20.71 -19.70 -8.89
N ASP A 125 20.93 -20.97 -9.25
CA ASP A 125 20.81 -22.11 -8.34
C ASP A 125 21.79 -21.99 -7.17
N ASN A 126 23.03 -21.60 -7.44
CA ASN A 126 24.03 -21.35 -6.39
C ASN A 126 23.61 -20.23 -5.43
N ILE A 127 23.00 -19.15 -5.94
CA ILE A 127 22.46 -18.05 -5.10
C ILE A 127 21.31 -18.57 -4.23
N ASN A 128 20.43 -19.39 -4.78
CA ASN A 128 19.31 -19.97 -4.03
C ASN A 128 19.81 -20.88 -2.90
N ILE A 129 20.74 -21.81 -3.21
CA ILE A 129 21.38 -22.68 -2.22
C ILE A 129 22.06 -21.86 -1.12
N LEU A 130 22.84 -20.85 -1.49
CA LEU A 130 23.52 -19.95 -0.55
C LEU A 130 22.52 -19.18 0.34
N SER A 131 21.40 -18.74 -0.25
CA SER A 131 20.34 -18.02 0.48
C SER A 131 19.60 -18.94 1.45
N ASP A 132 19.38 -20.20 1.10
CA ASP A 132 18.75 -21.18 1.97
C ASP A 132 19.67 -21.58 3.13
N ASP A 133 20.97 -21.77 2.88
CA ASP A 133 21.95 -22.06 3.95
C ASP A 133 22.01 -20.93 5.00
N ILE A 134 22.08 -19.66 4.57
CA ILE A 134 22.09 -18.54 5.54
C ILE A 134 20.78 -18.44 6.31
N ARG A 135 19.64 -18.69 5.66
CA ARG A 135 18.33 -18.72 6.33
C ARG A 135 18.28 -19.79 7.40
N GLU A 136 18.77 -21.00 7.13
CA GLU A 136 18.82 -22.06 8.14
C GLU A 136 19.76 -21.70 9.29
N LYS A 137 20.95 -21.15 9.00
CA LYS A 137 21.91 -20.74 10.04
C LYS A 137 21.34 -19.67 10.96
N VAL A 138 20.74 -18.63 10.39
CA VAL A 138 20.09 -17.55 11.15
C VAL A 138 18.86 -18.07 11.91
N TRP A 139 18.11 -19.01 11.34
CA TRP A 139 16.96 -19.61 12.01
C TRP A 139 17.33 -20.35 13.30
N LYS A 140 18.58 -20.81 13.45
CA LYS A 140 19.06 -21.42 14.69
C LYS A 140 18.93 -20.48 15.90
N ILE A 141 19.10 -19.17 15.71
CA ILE A 141 18.87 -18.17 16.77
C ILE A 141 17.47 -18.34 17.34
N LYS A 142 16.47 -18.46 16.46
CA LYS A 142 15.10 -18.66 16.93
C LYS A 142 14.94 -20.01 17.63
N THR A 143 15.47 -21.11 17.08
CA THR A 143 15.30 -22.44 17.72
C THR A 143 15.93 -22.47 19.10
N ASP A 144 17.10 -21.85 19.26
CA ASP A 144 17.88 -21.87 20.49
C ASP A 144 17.24 -21.03 21.60
N PHE A 145 16.53 -19.95 21.22
CA PHE A 145 15.94 -19.00 22.17
C PHE A 145 14.41 -19.08 22.30
N THR A 146 13.73 -20.01 21.63
CA THR A 146 12.26 -20.20 21.71
C THR A 146 11.80 -21.62 22.09
N GLY A 147 12.68 -22.62 22.08
CA GLY A 147 12.31 -24.01 22.37
C GLY A 147 12.18 -24.38 23.86
N GLY A 148 12.73 -23.57 24.77
CA GLY A 148 12.88 -23.87 26.21
C GLY A 148 12.03 -23.00 27.14
N ASP A 149 12.71 -22.25 28.03
CA ASP A 149 12.15 -21.33 29.04
C ASP A 149 11.29 -20.18 28.46
N ARG A 150 11.33 -19.98 27.13
CA ARG A 150 10.61 -18.95 26.37
C ARG A 150 10.90 -17.52 26.83
N VAL A 151 12.01 -17.30 27.54
CA VAL A 151 12.38 -15.98 28.10
C VAL A 151 12.51 -14.93 27.00
N PHE A 152 13.11 -15.32 25.87
CA PHE A 152 13.32 -14.44 24.72
C PHE A 152 12.22 -14.52 23.65
N GLU A 153 11.11 -15.23 23.90
CA GLU A 153 10.05 -15.43 22.88
C GLU A 153 9.50 -14.09 22.36
N TYR A 154 9.38 -13.08 23.24
CA TYR A 154 8.93 -11.72 22.90
C TYR A 154 9.87 -10.99 21.92
N CYS A 155 11.15 -11.38 21.84
CA CYS A 155 12.09 -10.83 20.87
C CYS A 155 11.69 -11.20 19.43
N PHE A 156 10.95 -12.30 19.22
CA PHE A 156 10.66 -12.89 17.92
C PHE A 156 9.22 -12.68 17.40
N GLU A 157 8.35 -11.92 18.10
CA GLU A 157 6.93 -11.79 17.76
C GLU A 157 6.66 -11.39 16.29
N SER A 158 7.47 -10.49 15.73
CA SER A 158 7.40 -10.04 14.32
C SER A 158 8.33 -10.80 13.36
N LEU A 159 9.15 -11.73 13.88
CA LEU A 159 10.24 -12.41 13.16
C LEU A 159 9.96 -13.91 12.98
N LYS A 160 8.68 -14.28 12.83
CA LYS A 160 8.24 -15.67 12.74
C LYS A 160 8.56 -16.36 11.40
N LYS A 161 9.07 -15.64 10.40
CA LYS A 161 9.49 -16.17 9.09
C LYS A 161 11.01 -16.08 8.96
N LYS A 162 11.64 -17.06 8.30
CA LYS A 162 13.10 -17.12 8.07
C LYS A 162 13.63 -15.86 7.38
N ASP A 163 12.96 -15.40 6.32
CA ASP A 163 13.35 -14.18 5.61
C ASP A 163 13.28 -12.92 6.49
N ASN A 164 12.23 -12.78 7.31
CA ASN A 164 12.10 -11.63 8.21
C ASN A 164 13.24 -11.58 9.22
N LEU A 165 13.65 -12.72 9.76
CA LEU A 165 14.73 -12.81 10.73
C LEU A 165 16.09 -12.47 10.10
N LEU A 166 16.37 -12.97 8.90
CA LEU A 166 17.57 -12.63 8.15
C LEU A 166 17.63 -11.12 7.85
N ASN A 167 16.55 -10.57 7.29
CA ASN A 167 16.47 -9.14 6.98
C ASN A 167 16.64 -8.27 8.24
N HIS A 168 16.05 -8.69 9.36
CA HIS A 168 16.21 -7.97 10.63
C HIS A 168 17.66 -7.91 11.08
N LEU A 169 18.39 -9.04 11.02
CA LEU A 169 19.81 -9.08 11.37
C LEU A 169 20.68 -8.28 10.39
N GLU A 170 20.38 -8.30 9.09
CA GLU A 170 21.12 -7.49 8.10
C GLU A 170 20.95 -5.98 8.33
N LEU A 171 19.80 -5.54 8.86
CA LEU A 171 19.54 -4.14 9.19
C LEU A 171 20.27 -3.64 10.44
N ILE A 172 20.62 -4.54 11.37
CA ILE A 172 21.34 -4.18 12.58
C ILE A 172 22.80 -3.92 12.23
N GLN A 173 23.26 -2.70 12.50
CA GLN A 173 24.66 -2.36 12.33
C GLN A 173 25.50 -3.10 13.36
N LYS A 174 26.60 -3.71 12.89
CA LYS A 174 27.57 -4.32 13.79
C LYS A 174 28.16 -3.24 14.69
N SER A 175 28.03 -3.43 16.01
CA SER A 175 28.70 -2.58 17.00
C SER A 175 30.22 -2.57 16.77
N THR A 176 30.88 -1.46 17.08
CA THR A 176 32.36 -1.38 17.06
C THR A 176 32.99 -2.07 18.26
N LEU A 177 32.26 -2.16 19.37
CA LEU A 177 32.66 -2.80 20.61
C LEU A 177 31.89 -4.10 20.81
N LYS A 178 32.60 -5.15 21.25
CA LYS A 178 31.96 -6.40 21.64
C LYS A 178 30.95 -6.12 22.76
N PRO A 179 29.70 -6.61 22.66
CA PRO A 179 28.74 -6.54 23.75
C PRO A 179 29.34 -7.10 25.05
N THR A 180 29.28 -6.30 26.11
CA THR A 180 29.92 -6.62 27.41
C THR A 180 29.07 -7.57 28.27
N ARG A 181 27.77 -7.65 28.00
CA ARG A 181 26.80 -8.44 28.76
C ARG A 181 26.55 -9.76 28.04
N SER A 182 26.58 -10.86 28.80
CA SER A 182 26.32 -12.19 28.26
C SER A 182 24.83 -12.48 28.13
N ILE A 183 24.49 -13.51 27.36
CA ILE A 183 23.10 -13.93 27.18
C ILE A 183 22.46 -14.41 28.50
N GLU A 184 23.24 -14.98 29.43
CA GLU A 184 22.77 -15.38 30.76
C GLU A 184 22.39 -14.17 31.63
N VAL A 185 23.14 -13.07 31.53
CA VAL A 185 22.83 -11.83 32.25
C VAL A 185 21.50 -11.25 31.76
N LEU A 186 21.30 -11.20 30.44
CA LEU A 186 20.03 -10.75 29.85
C LEU A 186 18.87 -11.65 30.26
N ARG A 187 19.07 -12.98 30.27
CA ARG A 187 18.05 -13.96 30.68
C ARG A 187 17.57 -13.67 32.10
N ASN A 188 18.48 -13.56 33.07
CA ASN A 188 18.14 -13.34 34.47
C ASN A 188 17.34 -12.04 34.69
N GLU A 189 17.67 -10.98 33.95
CA GLU A 189 16.94 -9.71 34.05
C GLU A 189 15.56 -9.75 33.42
N ILE A 190 15.42 -10.42 32.28
CA ILE A 190 14.11 -10.60 31.65
C ILE A 190 13.20 -11.45 32.56
N GLU A 191 13.72 -12.50 33.19
CA GLU A 191 12.96 -13.32 34.14
C GLU A 191 12.51 -12.52 35.37
N ALA A 192 13.38 -11.66 35.91
CA ALA A 192 13.03 -10.76 37.01
C ALA A 192 11.89 -9.78 36.63
N ILE A 193 11.78 -9.40 35.36
CA ILE A 193 10.78 -8.47 34.83
C ILE A 193 9.47 -9.18 34.42
N ASN A 194 9.56 -10.37 33.81
CA ASN A 194 8.42 -11.11 33.23
C ASN A 194 7.46 -11.73 34.25
N GLY A 195 7.83 -11.78 35.53
CA GLY A 195 6.90 -12.14 36.61
C GLY A 195 5.66 -11.23 36.67
N SER A 196 5.72 -10.05 36.03
CA SER A 196 4.65 -9.06 35.94
C SER A 196 4.08 -8.95 34.51
N LYS A 197 3.26 -9.93 34.08
CA LYS A 197 2.44 -9.79 32.85
C LYS A 197 1.31 -8.78 33.07
N ALA A 198 1.63 -7.49 33.02
CA ALA A 198 0.66 -6.44 33.28
C ALA A 198 0.45 -5.57 32.03
N LYS A 199 -0.82 -5.38 31.67
CA LYS A 199 -1.28 -4.58 30.52
C LYS A 199 -1.61 -3.16 30.99
N SER A 200 -1.37 -2.17 30.15
CA SER A 200 -1.86 -0.81 30.39
C SER A 200 -3.38 -0.73 30.23
N TYR A 201 -4.01 0.19 30.95
CA TYR A 201 -5.45 0.45 30.88
C TYR A 201 -5.71 1.88 30.41
N GLU A 202 -6.79 2.09 29.67
CA GLU A 202 -7.23 3.42 29.26
C GLU A 202 -7.92 4.16 30.41
N PHE A 203 -7.86 5.49 30.40
CA PHE A 203 -8.60 6.32 31.34
C PHE A 203 -10.10 6.24 31.07
N ILE A 204 -10.89 6.22 32.14
CA ILE A 204 -12.34 6.36 32.03
C ILE A 204 -12.70 7.85 31.98
N PRO A 205 -13.70 8.24 31.16
CA PRO A 205 -14.02 9.65 30.96
C PRO A 205 -14.82 10.25 32.13
N GLU A 206 -14.72 11.56 32.34
CA GLU A 206 -15.59 12.30 33.27
C GLU A 206 -16.90 12.71 32.59
N GLN A 207 -18.00 12.77 33.35
CA GLN A 207 -19.28 13.29 32.89
C GLN A 207 -19.23 14.82 32.77
N ASN A 208 -19.37 15.35 31.56
CA ASN A 208 -19.28 16.79 31.29
C ASN A 208 -20.62 17.35 30.79
N ILE A 209 -21.65 17.32 31.64
CA ILE A 209 -23.00 17.76 31.30
C ILE A 209 -23.26 19.13 31.91
N ASN A 210 -23.30 20.18 31.09
CA ASN A 210 -23.44 21.56 31.56
C ASN A 210 -24.91 22.04 31.54
N VAL A 211 -25.73 21.47 32.42
CA VAL A 211 -27.17 21.77 32.53
C VAL A 211 -27.55 22.64 33.73
N ASN A 212 -26.62 22.91 34.64
CA ASN A 212 -26.90 23.64 35.89
C ASN A 212 -27.56 25.01 35.64
N LEU A 213 -27.11 25.77 34.64
CA LEU A 213 -27.71 27.06 34.31
C LEU A 213 -29.19 26.96 33.94
N ILE A 214 -29.57 25.87 33.24
CA ILE A 214 -30.95 25.59 32.86
C ILE A 214 -31.76 25.12 34.08
N GLU A 215 -31.19 24.23 34.89
CA GLU A 215 -31.84 23.71 36.11
C GLU A 215 -32.14 24.81 37.14
N THR A 216 -31.36 25.90 37.11
CA THR A 216 -31.54 27.07 37.98
C THR A 216 -32.27 28.23 37.32
N ASP A 217 -32.75 28.10 36.08
CA ASP A 217 -33.42 29.19 35.38
C ASP A 217 -34.78 29.51 36.01
N PHE A 218 -35.00 30.79 36.33
CA PHE A 218 -36.22 31.26 36.99
C PHE A 218 -37.47 31.13 36.11
N ILE A 219 -37.33 31.00 34.79
CA ILE A 219 -38.48 30.84 33.87
C ILE A 219 -39.35 29.63 34.23
N PHE A 220 -38.74 28.58 34.81
CA PHE A 220 -39.45 27.39 35.25
C PHE A 220 -40.35 27.65 36.47
N GLN A 221 -39.93 28.55 37.36
CA GLN A 221 -40.69 28.99 38.54
C GLN A 221 -41.68 30.12 38.23
N LYS A 222 -41.54 30.79 37.08
CA LYS A 222 -42.43 31.87 36.64
C LYS A 222 -43.80 31.32 36.24
N THR A 223 -44.88 31.86 36.78
CA THR A 223 -46.24 31.65 36.25
C THR A 223 -46.41 32.47 34.96
N ILE A 224 -46.54 31.80 33.82
CA ILE A 224 -46.65 32.46 32.52
C ILE A 224 -48.14 32.61 32.19
N ILE A 225 -48.64 33.82 32.37
CA ILE A 225 -50.02 34.23 32.09
C ILE A 225 -50.04 35.39 31.11
N GLY A 226 -51.16 35.57 30.44
CA GLY A 226 -51.36 36.61 29.44
C GLY A 226 -51.42 38.04 30.02
N ASN A 227 -51.62 38.99 29.12
CA ASN A 227 -51.79 40.40 29.40
C ASN A 227 -53.00 40.65 30.32
N LYS A 228 -52.70 41.14 31.52
CA LYS A 228 -53.68 41.47 32.58
C LYS A 228 -54.62 42.62 32.23
N ASN A 229 -54.34 43.36 31.16
CA ASN A 229 -55.15 44.49 30.73
C ASN A 229 -56.26 44.11 29.73
N SER A 230 -56.38 42.84 29.34
CA SER A 230 -57.45 42.37 28.45
C SER A 230 -58.79 42.26 29.20
N SER A 231 -59.91 42.50 28.50
CA SER A 231 -61.27 42.39 29.04
C SER A 231 -61.63 40.99 29.57
N VAL A 232 -60.95 39.94 29.08
CA VAL A 232 -61.16 38.54 29.49
C VAL A 232 -60.23 38.09 30.63
N SER A 233 -59.23 38.90 30.99
CA SER A 233 -58.14 38.52 31.90
C SER A 233 -58.62 38.10 33.30
N ASN A 234 -59.51 38.88 33.92
CA ASN A 234 -60.00 38.64 35.29
C ASN A 234 -60.61 37.25 35.46
N LEU A 235 -61.45 36.82 34.51
CA LEU A 235 -62.10 35.51 34.58
C LEU A 235 -61.09 34.38 34.36
N ILE A 236 -60.20 34.53 33.38
CA ILE A 236 -59.16 33.54 33.06
C ILE A 236 -58.19 33.33 34.23
N GLU A 237 -57.79 34.42 34.89
CA GLU A 237 -56.94 34.35 36.09
C GLU A 237 -57.69 33.70 37.26
N SER A 238 -58.94 34.09 37.52
CA SER A 238 -59.72 33.54 38.65
C SER A 238 -59.96 32.04 38.55
N LEU A 239 -60.08 31.52 37.32
CA LEU A 239 -60.30 30.09 37.06
C LEU A 239 -58.99 29.31 36.87
N GLY A 240 -57.84 29.99 36.77
CA GLY A 240 -56.54 29.36 36.49
C GLY A 240 -56.50 28.58 35.18
N ASN A 241 -57.33 28.95 34.20
CA ASN A 241 -57.59 28.15 33.00
C ASN A 241 -56.98 28.75 31.71
N SER A 242 -55.97 29.62 31.83
CA SER A 242 -55.25 30.27 30.71
C SER A 242 -54.85 29.28 29.61
N ASP A 243 -54.26 28.14 29.99
CA ASP A 243 -53.79 27.13 29.03
C ASP A 243 -54.95 26.44 28.29
N TRP A 244 -56.07 26.23 28.98
CA TRP A 244 -57.29 25.68 28.39
C TRP A 244 -57.91 26.68 27.39
N VAL A 245 -57.98 27.96 27.75
CA VAL A 245 -58.48 29.02 26.86
C VAL A 245 -57.61 29.13 25.60
N LYS A 246 -56.27 29.07 25.76
CA LYS A 246 -55.35 29.09 24.62
C LYS A 246 -55.58 27.92 23.67
N LYS A 247 -55.66 26.70 24.21
CA LYS A 247 -55.96 25.48 23.43
C LYS A 247 -57.34 25.57 22.77
N GLY A 248 -58.31 26.18 23.45
CA GLY A 248 -59.65 26.44 22.98
C GLY A 248 -59.72 27.15 21.62
N LEU A 249 -58.81 28.10 21.37
CA LEU A 249 -58.73 28.84 20.10
C LEU A 249 -58.49 27.94 18.88
N ASN A 250 -57.86 26.77 19.06
CA ASN A 250 -57.57 25.84 17.97
C ASN A 250 -58.80 25.03 17.51
N TYR A 251 -59.87 25.01 18.30
CA TYR A 251 -61.12 24.32 17.95
C TYR A 251 -62.09 25.22 17.17
N LEU A 252 -61.72 26.48 16.95
CA LEU A 252 -62.53 27.40 16.15
C LEU A 252 -62.38 27.06 14.65
N PRO A 253 -63.46 27.17 13.86
CA PRO A 253 -63.40 26.90 12.42
C PRO A 253 -62.43 27.84 11.70
N ALA A 254 -61.78 27.33 10.65
CA ALA A 254 -60.81 28.07 9.85
C ALA A 254 -61.47 29.19 9.03
N ASP A 255 -62.70 28.96 8.56
CA ASP A 255 -63.50 29.96 7.87
C ASP A 255 -64.26 30.83 8.88
N LYS A 256 -63.88 32.10 8.97
CA LYS A 256 -64.43 33.10 9.90
C LYS A 256 -65.25 34.16 9.17
N SER A 257 -65.89 33.77 8.08
CA SER A 257 -66.66 34.67 7.21
C SER A 257 -68.01 35.13 7.78
N SER A 258 -68.53 34.48 8.82
CA SER A 258 -69.80 34.84 9.47
C SER A 258 -69.74 34.76 10.99
N TYR A 259 -70.19 35.81 11.68
CA TYR A 259 -70.28 35.90 13.14
C TYR A 259 -71.73 36.16 13.59
N PRO A 260 -72.14 35.73 14.79
CA PRO A 260 -71.39 34.91 15.75
C PRO A 260 -71.24 33.45 15.32
N ILE A 261 -70.07 32.87 15.63
CA ILE A 261 -69.73 31.48 15.32
C ILE A 261 -70.29 30.57 16.43
N GLU A 262 -70.67 29.35 16.04
CA GLU A 262 -71.05 28.30 16.98
C GLU A 262 -69.87 27.91 17.87
N CYS A 263 -70.08 27.96 19.19
CA CYS A 263 -69.08 27.59 20.16
C CYS A 263 -68.87 26.07 20.14
N PRO A 264 -67.63 25.57 19.96
CA PRO A 264 -67.38 24.13 19.94
C PRO A 264 -67.63 23.44 21.29
N PHE A 265 -67.84 24.20 22.37
CA PHE A 265 -68.06 23.69 23.71
C PHE A 265 -69.54 23.71 24.13
N CYS A 266 -70.22 24.85 23.99
CA CYS A 266 -71.63 24.98 24.38
C CYS A 266 -72.62 24.85 23.23
N GLN A 267 -72.15 24.77 21.98
CA GLN A 267 -72.97 24.65 20.75
C GLN A 267 -73.90 25.85 20.49
N GLU A 268 -73.80 26.92 21.29
CA GLU A 268 -74.51 28.17 21.03
C GLU A 268 -73.72 29.09 20.10
N LYS A 269 -74.41 29.90 19.31
CA LYS A 269 -73.80 30.96 18.48
C LYS A 269 -73.40 32.17 19.32
N SER A 270 -72.34 32.02 20.11
CA SER A 270 -71.89 32.99 21.12
C SER A 270 -70.52 33.60 20.85
N ILE A 271 -69.74 33.05 19.90
CA ILE A 271 -68.37 33.51 19.65
C ILE A 271 -68.37 34.69 18.67
N THR A 272 -68.03 35.87 19.16
CA THR A 272 -67.93 37.12 18.37
C THR A 272 -66.49 37.43 17.98
N GLU A 273 -66.31 38.26 16.94
CA GLU A 273 -64.98 38.74 16.52
C GLU A 273 -64.24 39.48 17.66
N ASN A 274 -64.96 40.31 18.42
CA ASN A 274 -64.39 41.07 19.55
C ASN A 274 -63.92 40.16 20.69
N LEU A 275 -64.65 39.07 20.96
CA LEU A 275 -64.24 38.09 21.96
C LEU A 275 -62.93 37.40 21.54
N ILE A 276 -62.84 36.98 20.27
CA ILE A 276 -61.61 36.36 19.73
C ILE A 276 -60.44 37.34 19.84
N LYS A 277 -60.61 38.60 19.42
CA LYS A 277 -59.57 39.63 19.55
C LYS A 277 -59.13 39.84 21.00
N SER A 278 -60.10 39.93 21.93
CA SER A 278 -59.80 40.11 23.36
C SER A 278 -58.99 38.93 23.93
N ILE A 279 -59.31 37.70 23.52
CA ILE A 279 -58.55 36.50 23.92
C ILE A 279 -57.17 36.47 23.24
N GLN A 280 -57.05 36.91 21.99
CA GLN A 280 -55.74 37.02 21.30
C GLN A 280 -54.85 38.08 21.95
N GLU A 281 -55.40 39.24 22.32
CA GLU A 281 -54.69 40.31 23.03
C GLU A 281 -54.27 39.91 24.45
N PHE A 282 -54.98 38.96 25.07
CA PHE A 282 -54.53 38.34 26.30
C PHE A 282 -53.23 37.56 26.07
N PHE A 283 -53.03 36.87 24.95
CA PHE A 283 -51.77 36.18 24.65
C PHE A 283 -50.78 37.09 23.92
N ASP A 284 -50.25 38.09 24.63
CA ASP A 284 -49.38 39.13 24.10
C ASP A 284 -47.95 38.66 23.74
N LYS A 285 -47.12 39.61 23.30
CA LYS A 285 -45.73 39.36 22.91
C LYS A 285 -44.88 38.82 24.08
N ASN A 286 -45.14 39.24 25.32
CA ASN A 286 -44.37 38.78 26.47
C ASN A 286 -44.68 37.31 26.76
N PHE A 287 -45.96 36.95 26.74
CA PHE A 287 -46.39 35.56 26.88
C PHE A 287 -45.76 34.67 25.80
N GLN A 288 -45.77 35.12 24.54
CA GLN A 288 -45.15 34.36 23.44
C GLN A 288 -43.62 34.25 23.59
N THR A 289 -42.94 35.30 24.05
CA THR A 289 -41.49 35.30 24.29
C THR A 289 -41.09 34.32 25.40
N ASP A 290 -41.89 34.24 26.47
CA ASP A 290 -41.66 33.27 27.55
C ASP A 290 -41.79 31.82 27.05
N LEU A 291 -42.78 31.54 26.20
CA LEU A 291 -42.95 30.20 25.61
C LEU A 291 -41.82 29.80 24.69
N GLU A 292 -41.34 30.74 23.86
CA GLU A 292 -40.16 30.52 23.02
C GLU A 292 -38.92 30.24 23.88
N SER A 293 -38.78 30.96 25.00
CA SER A 293 -37.68 30.76 25.95
C SER A 293 -37.72 29.37 26.58
N ILE A 294 -38.89 28.90 27.05
CA ILE A 294 -39.02 27.52 27.57
C ILE A 294 -38.73 26.50 26.48
N ALA A 295 -39.25 26.68 25.27
CA ALA A 295 -39.05 25.74 24.17
C ALA A 295 -37.56 25.62 23.79
N LEU A 296 -36.83 26.75 23.79
CA LEU A 296 -35.39 26.79 23.58
C LEU A 296 -34.64 26.06 24.70
N LEU A 297 -34.94 26.37 25.97
CA LEU A 297 -34.31 25.72 27.12
C LEU A 297 -34.60 24.21 27.17
N LYS A 298 -35.81 23.78 26.81
CA LYS A 298 -36.15 22.35 26.67
C LYS A 298 -35.24 21.69 25.64
N LYS A 299 -35.14 22.28 24.44
CA LYS A 299 -34.29 21.74 23.37
C LYS A 299 -32.82 21.69 23.80
N GLU A 300 -32.34 22.72 24.49
CA GLU A 300 -30.97 22.76 25.01
C GLU A 300 -30.74 21.69 26.08
N TYR A 301 -31.68 21.50 27.02
CA TYR A 301 -31.60 20.48 28.05
C TYR A 301 -31.58 19.06 27.46
N ASP A 302 -32.48 18.78 26.51
CA ASP A 302 -32.53 17.50 25.81
C ASP A 302 -31.19 17.22 25.09
N ASN A 303 -30.71 18.17 24.28
CA ASN A 303 -29.44 18.02 23.55
C ASN A 303 -28.22 17.83 24.48
N LYS A 304 -28.17 18.54 25.61
CA LYS A 304 -27.05 18.43 26.56
C LYS A 304 -27.08 17.11 27.33
N THR A 305 -28.26 16.62 27.67
CA THR A 305 -28.42 15.35 28.42
C THR A 305 -28.30 14.12 27.52
N GLU A 306 -28.50 14.23 26.21
CA GLU A 306 -28.13 13.17 25.26
C GLU A 306 -26.62 12.86 25.23
N GLN A 307 -25.79 13.79 25.73
CA GLN A 307 -24.33 13.63 25.81
C GLN A 307 -23.87 12.89 27.08
N ILE A 308 -24.79 12.41 27.93
CA ILE A 308 -24.43 11.56 29.07
C ILE A 308 -23.64 10.36 28.56
N ILE A 309 -22.46 10.15 29.14
CA ILE A 309 -21.61 9.04 28.76
C ILE A 309 -22.26 7.73 29.26
N PRO A 310 -22.47 6.73 28.39
CA PRO A 310 -23.15 5.49 28.77
C PRO A 310 -22.32 4.66 29.75
N TRP A 311 -23.00 3.96 30.67
CA TRP A 311 -22.37 3.08 31.68
C TRP A 311 -21.37 2.07 31.09
N THR A 312 -21.59 1.64 29.85
CA THR A 312 -20.73 0.69 29.15
C THR A 312 -19.27 1.14 29.01
N LEU A 313 -18.98 2.45 29.03
CA LEU A 313 -17.59 2.94 28.98
C LEU A 313 -16.85 2.83 30.32
N TYR A 314 -17.54 2.47 31.40
CA TYR A 314 -16.94 2.35 32.73
C TYR A 314 -16.74 0.89 33.13
N LYS A 315 -17.73 0.03 32.87
CA LYS A 315 -17.79 -1.35 33.39
C LYS A 315 -16.61 -2.26 33.04
N ASP A 316 -15.94 -2.02 31.90
CA ASP A 316 -14.90 -2.91 31.37
C ASP A 316 -13.50 -2.58 31.95
N ASN A 317 -13.36 -1.47 32.68
CA ASN A 317 -12.10 -1.08 33.30
C ASN A 317 -11.87 -1.84 34.62
N LEU A 318 -10.72 -2.51 34.75
CA LEU A 318 -10.40 -3.33 35.93
C LEU A 318 -10.43 -2.53 37.24
N PHE A 319 -9.98 -1.27 37.22
CA PHE A 319 -9.90 -0.40 38.39
C PHE A 319 -11.27 0.12 38.85
N VAL A 320 -12.33 -0.08 38.05
CA VAL A 320 -13.70 0.25 38.44
C VAL A 320 -14.27 -0.80 39.40
N LYS A 321 -13.82 -2.06 39.34
CA LYS A 321 -14.44 -3.19 40.08
C LYS A 321 -14.58 -2.96 41.58
N GLU A 322 -13.60 -2.33 42.22
CA GLU A 322 -13.64 -2.07 43.67
C GLU A 322 -14.67 -1.01 44.06
N LYS A 323 -14.98 -0.08 43.14
CA LYS A 323 -15.91 1.05 43.35
C LYS A 323 -17.16 0.95 42.46
N GLU A 324 -17.38 -0.20 41.82
CA GLU A 324 -18.41 -0.36 40.81
C GLU A 324 -19.81 -0.09 41.36
N SER A 325 -20.13 -0.65 42.53
CA SER A 325 -21.44 -0.46 43.16
C SER A 325 -21.69 1.00 43.56
N GLU A 326 -20.67 1.69 44.08
CA GLU A 326 -20.73 3.10 44.46
C GLU A 326 -20.94 3.98 43.23
N LEU A 327 -20.13 3.77 42.18
CA LEU A 327 -20.18 4.55 40.95
C LEU A 327 -21.48 4.32 40.16
N LEU A 328 -21.97 3.07 40.10
CA LEU A 328 -23.23 2.72 39.43
C LEU A 328 -24.44 3.33 40.14
N LEU A 329 -24.43 3.40 41.47
CA LEU A 329 -25.51 4.03 42.23
C LEU A 329 -25.63 5.51 41.88
N ILE A 330 -24.51 6.24 41.88
CA ILE A 330 -24.48 7.68 41.53
C ILE A 330 -24.85 7.89 40.05
N TYR A 331 -24.42 6.99 39.16
CA TYR A 331 -24.82 7.02 37.76
C TYR A 331 -26.34 6.92 37.59
N ASN A 332 -26.96 5.95 38.25
CA ASN A 332 -28.41 5.76 38.18
C ASN A 332 -29.18 6.93 38.80
N GLU A 333 -28.66 7.52 39.89
CA GLU A 333 -29.20 8.74 40.49
C GLU A 333 -29.20 9.91 39.50
N LEU A 334 -28.10 10.11 38.77
CA LEU A 334 -27.98 11.14 37.74
C LEU A 334 -29.02 10.95 36.63
N VAL A 335 -29.15 9.72 36.10
CA VAL A 335 -30.13 9.39 35.05
C VAL A 335 -31.55 9.67 35.52
N GLN A 336 -31.89 9.25 36.75
CA GLN A 336 -33.22 9.48 37.32
C GLN A 336 -33.55 10.97 37.47
N VAL A 337 -32.60 11.78 37.95
CA VAL A 337 -32.77 13.24 38.07
C VAL A 337 -33.02 13.88 36.71
N ILE A 338 -32.24 13.49 35.70
CA ILE A 338 -32.37 14.01 34.35
C ILE A 338 -33.73 13.64 33.73
N ASP A 339 -34.17 12.39 33.85
CA ASP A 339 -35.46 11.95 33.33
C ASP A 339 -36.64 12.66 34.02
N LYS A 340 -36.54 12.85 35.35
CA LYS A 340 -37.53 13.60 36.11
C LYS A 340 -37.59 15.07 35.68
N ASN A 341 -36.44 15.69 35.43
CA ASN A 341 -36.39 17.06 34.92
C ASN A 341 -36.96 17.17 33.50
N LYS A 342 -36.66 16.24 32.60
CA LYS A 342 -37.27 16.19 31.25
C LYS A 342 -38.80 16.13 31.33
N ALA A 343 -39.34 15.30 32.21
CA ALA A 343 -40.78 15.20 32.43
C ALA A 343 -41.37 16.53 32.94
N LYS A 344 -40.75 17.16 33.94
CA LYS A 344 -41.15 18.48 34.46
C LYS A 344 -41.11 19.55 33.37
N ILE A 345 -40.04 19.63 32.57
CA ILE A 345 -39.91 20.60 31.48
C ILE A 345 -41.02 20.37 30.43
N ALA A 346 -41.32 19.12 30.09
CA ALA A 346 -42.40 18.80 29.16
C ALA A 346 -43.78 19.20 29.72
N GLU A 347 -44.02 19.02 31.01
CA GLU A 347 -45.21 19.52 31.70
C GLU A 347 -45.31 21.05 31.61
N LYS A 348 -44.20 21.76 31.87
CA LYS A 348 -44.14 23.23 31.77
C LYS A 348 -44.43 23.76 30.37
N VAL A 349 -44.00 23.06 29.32
CA VAL A 349 -44.33 23.41 27.93
C VAL A 349 -45.82 23.25 27.65
N ASN A 350 -46.44 22.19 28.18
CA ASN A 350 -47.86 21.89 27.98
C ASN A 350 -48.81 22.73 28.84
N SER A 351 -48.31 23.19 29.99
CA SER A 351 -49.00 24.00 30.98
C SER A 351 -48.13 25.15 31.52
N PRO A 352 -47.83 26.18 30.70
CA PRO A 352 -46.97 27.32 31.06
C PRO A 352 -47.43 28.09 32.31
N GLY A 353 -48.72 28.06 32.62
CA GLY A 353 -49.27 28.70 33.82
C GLY A 353 -48.77 28.07 35.14
N ASN A 354 -48.38 26.80 35.13
CA ASN A 354 -47.97 26.08 36.33
C ASN A 354 -46.47 26.27 36.61
N PRO A 355 -46.07 26.82 37.77
CA PRO A 355 -44.66 26.90 38.14
C PRO A 355 -44.12 25.52 38.53
N ILE A 356 -42.88 25.24 38.14
CA ILE A 356 -42.18 24.00 38.46
C ILE A 356 -40.77 24.29 38.99
N GLU A 357 -40.19 23.34 39.71
CA GLU A 357 -38.80 23.39 40.18
C GLU A 357 -38.03 22.18 39.67
N LEU A 358 -36.88 22.41 39.04
CA LEU A 358 -36.00 21.36 38.54
C LEU A 358 -35.04 20.90 39.64
N ASP A 359 -34.76 19.60 39.66
CA ASP A 359 -33.80 19.01 40.58
C ASP A 359 -32.36 19.28 40.09
N LYS A 360 -31.46 19.70 40.98
CA LYS A 360 -30.09 20.09 40.60
C LYS A 360 -29.20 18.85 40.46
N SER A 361 -28.61 18.67 39.28
CA SER A 361 -27.74 17.52 38.98
C SER A 361 -26.25 17.77 39.23
N LEU A 362 -25.83 19.03 39.41
CA LEU A 362 -24.42 19.42 39.52
C LEU A 362 -23.65 18.71 40.65
N SER A 363 -24.24 18.56 41.83
CA SER A 363 -23.59 17.83 42.95
C SER A 363 -23.39 16.36 42.63
N ILE A 364 -24.36 15.73 41.94
CA ILE A 364 -24.30 14.31 41.55
C ILE A 364 -23.20 14.11 40.52
N ILE A 365 -23.12 14.99 39.51
CA ILE A 365 -22.05 14.99 38.49
C ILE A 365 -20.68 15.16 39.14
N ASN A 366 -20.53 16.14 40.04
CA ASN A 366 -19.26 16.38 40.73
C ASN A 366 -18.85 15.17 41.60
N ASN A 367 -19.80 14.54 42.28
CA ASN A 367 -19.55 13.34 43.06
C ASN A 367 -19.08 12.18 42.15
N PHE A 368 -19.78 11.92 41.05
CA PHE A 368 -19.40 10.92 40.05
C PHE A 368 -17.97 11.16 39.54
N ASN A 369 -17.66 12.39 39.12
CA ASN A 369 -16.35 12.75 38.58
C ASN A 369 -15.24 12.66 39.63
N SER A 370 -15.53 12.89 40.91
CA SER A 370 -14.54 12.70 41.99
C SER A 370 -14.08 11.25 42.10
N ILE A 371 -15.00 10.28 41.95
CA ILE A 371 -14.67 8.86 41.96
C ILE A 371 -13.91 8.47 40.69
N VAL A 372 -14.33 8.98 39.53
CA VAL A 372 -13.61 8.78 38.26
C VAL A 372 -12.16 9.26 38.36
N LYS A 373 -11.90 10.40 38.99
CA LYS A 373 -10.54 10.91 39.23
C LYS A 373 -9.70 9.94 40.06
N ILE A 374 -10.24 9.44 41.17
CA ILE A 374 -9.55 8.46 42.02
C ILE A 374 -9.19 7.20 41.23
N ILE A 375 -10.11 6.71 40.38
CA ILE A 375 -9.87 5.52 39.54
C ILE A 375 -8.77 5.82 38.50
N ASN A 376 -8.84 6.98 37.84
CA ASN A 376 -7.84 7.38 36.86
C ASN A 376 -6.45 7.58 37.49
N GLU A 377 -6.34 8.06 38.74
CA GLU A 377 -5.07 8.11 39.47
C GLU A 377 -4.45 6.72 39.65
N GLN A 378 -5.27 5.68 39.93
CA GLN A 378 -4.78 4.30 39.99
C GLN A 378 -4.31 3.80 38.62
N VAL A 379 -5.03 4.15 37.55
CA VAL A 379 -4.64 3.85 36.17
C VAL A 379 -3.31 4.51 35.82
N VAL A 380 -3.07 5.77 36.22
CA VAL A 380 -1.78 6.46 36.03
C VAL A 380 -0.66 5.68 36.70
N ILE A 381 -0.79 5.40 38.01
CA ILE A 381 0.24 4.69 38.79
C ILE A 381 0.56 3.32 38.18
N HIS A 382 -0.46 2.61 37.72
CA HIS A 382 -0.30 1.32 37.05
C HIS A 382 0.43 1.46 35.71
N ASN A 383 -0.06 2.34 34.82
CA ASN A 383 0.51 2.54 33.50
C ASN A 383 1.96 3.03 33.56
N GLU A 384 2.33 3.86 34.54
CA GLU A 384 3.72 4.27 34.77
C GLU A 384 4.63 3.08 35.10
N LYS A 385 4.14 2.12 35.91
CA LYS A 385 4.88 0.88 36.18
C LYS A 385 5.04 0.06 34.91
N ILE A 386 3.97 -0.06 34.11
CA ILE A 386 4.03 -0.80 32.83
C ILE A 386 4.98 -0.13 31.85
N ALA A 387 4.95 1.19 31.74
CA ALA A 387 5.82 1.95 30.85
C ALA A 387 7.29 1.66 31.18
N LYS A 388 7.69 1.74 32.46
CA LYS A 388 9.05 1.41 32.91
C LYS A 388 9.43 -0.04 32.61
N LEU A 389 8.51 -1.00 32.79
CA LEU A 389 8.73 -2.41 32.45
C LEU A 389 8.92 -2.58 30.92
N SER A 390 8.07 -1.96 30.11
CA SER A 390 8.12 -2.03 28.65
C SER A 390 9.39 -1.40 28.07
N GLU A 391 9.84 -0.27 28.62
CA GLU A 391 11.09 0.38 28.25
C GLU A 391 12.28 -0.52 28.58
N SER A 392 12.26 -1.15 29.76
CA SER A 392 13.30 -2.09 30.19
C SER A 392 13.35 -3.32 29.28
N LEU A 393 12.20 -3.92 28.94
CA LEU A 393 12.11 -5.05 28.01
C LEU A 393 12.56 -4.68 26.59
N SER A 394 12.26 -3.46 26.14
CA SER A 394 12.70 -2.96 24.83
C SER A 394 14.22 -2.80 24.78
N LYS A 395 14.83 -2.22 25.83
CA LYS A 395 16.28 -2.10 25.96
C LYS A 395 16.96 -3.48 25.97
N LEU A 396 16.43 -4.42 26.76
CA LEU A 396 16.94 -5.79 26.81
C LEU A 396 16.80 -6.53 25.47
N LYS A 397 15.72 -6.26 24.72
CA LYS A 397 15.53 -6.79 23.36
C LYS A 397 16.56 -6.23 22.38
N GLU A 398 16.86 -4.94 22.46
CA GLU A 398 17.91 -4.32 21.64
C GLU A 398 19.29 -4.91 21.96
N GLU A 399 19.63 -5.06 23.24
CA GLU A 399 20.87 -5.69 23.68
C GLU A 399 20.98 -7.15 23.22
N PHE A 400 19.89 -7.92 23.30
CA PHE A 400 19.82 -9.27 22.75
C PHE A 400 20.16 -9.30 21.26
N TRP A 401 19.53 -8.42 20.45
CA TRP A 401 19.77 -8.39 19.02
C TRP A 401 21.16 -7.89 18.63
N ASN A 402 21.72 -6.96 19.39
CA ASN A 402 23.12 -6.54 19.24
C ASN A 402 24.10 -7.68 19.52
N LEU A 403 23.81 -8.52 20.53
CA LEU A 403 24.58 -9.72 20.81
C LEU A 403 24.48 -10.74 19.66
N MET A 404 23.26 -11.05 19.20
CA MET A 404 23.05 -11.96 18.08
C MET A 404 23.74 -11.48 16.80
N ARG A 405 23.65 -10.18 16.49
CA ARG A 405 24.33 -9.59 15.33
C ARG A 405 25.84 -9.75 15.44
N TRP A 406 26.41 -9.58 16.63
CA TRP A 406 27.85 -9.76 16.86
C TRP A 406 28.28 -11.22 16.69
N GLU A 407 27.53 -12.18 17.26
CA GLU A 407 27.84 -13.60 17.18
C GLU A 407 27.73 -14.15 15.76
N TYR A 408 26.73 -13.70 14.99
CA TYR A 408 26.49 -14.15 13.62
C TYR A 408 27.20 -13.32 12.54
N ASP A 409 28.04 -12.37 12.94
CA ASP A 409 28.70 -11.43 12.03
C ASP A 409 29.53 -12.13 10.95
N GLN A 410 30.40 -13.07 11.35
CA GLN A 410 31.21 -13.83 10.41
C GLN A 410 30.35 -14.61 9.40
N THR A 411 29.17 -15.07 9.83
CA THR A 411 28.26 -15.82 8.96
C THR A 411 27.63 -14.88 7.91
N LEU A 412 27.22 -13.68 8.31
CA LEU A 412 26.67 -12.66 7.41
C LEU A 412 27.72 -12.10 6.45
N ASP A 413 28.94 -11.84 6.94
CA ASP A 413 30.07 -11.38 6.12
C ASP A 413 30.48 -12.42 5.08
N HIS A 414 30.47 -13.70 5.46
CA HIS A 414 30.73 -14.80 4.53
C HIS A 414 29.65 -14.88 3.43
N TYR A 415 28.38 -14.83 3.82
CA TYR A 415 27.25 -14.83 2.88
C TYR A 415 27.31 -13.65 1.91
N SER A 416 27.49 -12.43 2.41
CA SER A 416 27.56 -11.23 1.56
C SER A 416 28.74 -11.26 0.58
N SER A 417 29.90 -11.73 1.04
CA SER A 417 31.10 -11.89 0.21
C SER A 417 30.89 -12.93 -0.90
N GLN A 418 30.33 -14.10 -0.57
CA GLN A 418 30.05 -15.15 -1.56
C GLN A 418 28.99 -14.72 -2.57
N LYS A 419 27.92 -14.07 -2.12
CA LYS A 419 26.88 -13.53 -3.00
C LYS A 419 27.44 -12.51 -3.98
N LYS A 420 28.29 -11.59 -3.51
CA LYS A 420 29.00 -10.62 -4.37
C LYS A 420 29.88 -11.30 -5.40
N ASN A 421 30.63 -12.33 -5.00
CA ASN A 421 31.48 -13.10 -5.91
C ASN A 421 30.68 -13.81 -7.01
N ILE A 422 29.52 -14.40 -6.68
CA ILE A 422 28.66 -15.05 -7.68
C ILE A 422 28.04 -14.01 -8.62
N MET A 423 27.64 -12.84 -8.10
CA MET A 423 27.11 -11.75 -8.93
C MET A 423 28.16 -11.14 -9.87
N MET A 424 29.41 -10.97 -9.43
CA MET A 424 30.50 -10.50 -10.29
C MET A 424 30.77 -11.48 -11.46
N LYS A 425 30.69 -12.79 -11.21
CA LYS A 425 30.78 -13.84 -12.24
C LYS A 425 29.60 -13.84 -13.23
N LYS A 426 28.55 -13.05 -12.99
CA LYS A 426 27.40 -12.87 -13.89
C LYS A 426 27.63 -11.71 -14.89
N MET A 427 28.51 -10.76 -14.56
CA MET A 427 28.78 -9.55 -15.35
C MET A 427 29.96 -9.73 -16.32
N ASN A 428 30.85 -10.69 -16.03
CA ASN A 428 31.93 -11.15 -16.91
C ASN A 428 31.52 -12.44 -17.60
#